data_AF-F8PP20-F1
#
_entry.id   AF-F8PP20-F1
#
_cell.length_a   1.000
_cell.length_b   1.000
_cell.length_c   1.000
_cell.angle_alpha   90.00
_cell.angle_beta   90.00
_cell.angle_gamma   90.00
#
_symmetry.space_group_name_H-M   'P 1'
#
loop_
_entity.id
_entity.type
_entity.pdbx_description
1 polymer ?
#
loop_
_entity_poly.entity_id
_entity_poly.type
_entity_poly.pdbx_seq_one_letter_code
_entity_poly.pdbx_strand_id
1 'polypeptide(L)'
;MDRFLAPNTSEARAHSQLTENWLYWDIDHPTFNETLIAGCASYQAINRYLTGSDLFIVPRSRTELERILRRYAHDSIHNAISRSRSSLELGGYSRTCHLAEDSIRNVLNTGDNVATLLALHCPADPTRRNKGYSPSPIKTN
;
A
#
# COMPACT_ATOMS: atom_id res chain seq x y z
N MET A 1 9.32 0.25 3.22
CA MET A 1 8.05 0.05 3.94
C MET A 1 8.00 0.85 5.24
N ASP A 2 9.10 0.90 6.00
CA ASP A 2 9.17 1.49 7.36
C ASP A 2 8.71 2.94 7.50
N ARG A 3 8.81 3.75 6.44
CA ARG A 3 8.31 5.14 6.42
C ARG A 3 6.78 5.22 6.49
N PHE A 4 6.08 4.24 5.92
CA PHE A 4 4.63 4.29 5.75
C PHE A 4 3.91 3.45 6.81
N LEU A 5 4.43 2.24 7.06
CA LEU A 5 3.95 1.32 8.07
C LEU A 5 5.16 0.68 8.73
N ALA A 6 5.59 1.27 9.85
CA ALA A 6 6.71 0.78 10.62
C ALA A 6 6.40 -0.61 11.23
N PRO A 7 7.41 -1.44 11.55
CA PRO A 7 7.20 -2.81 12.03
C PRO A 7 6.36 -2.92 13.31
N ASN A 8 6.25 -1.83 14.07
CA ASN A 8 5.45 -1.76 15.29
C ASN A 8 3.98 -1.38 15.07
N THR A 9 3.56 -1.04 13.85
CA THR A 9 2.15 -0.74 13.58
C THR A 9 1.29 -2.00 13.58
N SER A 10 0.00 -1.84 13.80
CA SER A 10 -0.98 -2.95 13.76
C SER A 10 -0.99 -3.66 12.41
N GLU A 11 -0.85 -2.91 11.32
CA GLU A 11 -0.84 -3.39 9.95
C GLU A 11 0.37 -4.29 9.67
N ALA A 12 1.56 -3.85 10.08
CA ALA A 12 2.78 -4.62 9.91
C ALA A 12 2.74 -5.92 10.71
N ARG A 13 2.25 -5.86 11.96
CA ARG A 13 2.03 -7.06 12.79
C ARG A 13 1.01 -8.01 12.18
N ALA A 14 -0.12 -7.48 11.70
CA ALA A 14 -1.14 -8.27 11.02
C ALA A 14 -0.59 -8.97 9.78
N HIS A 15 0.21 -8.26 8.98
CA HIS A 15 0.88 -8.83 7.83
C HIS A 15 1.86 -9.95 8.22
N SER A 16 2.70 -9.74 9.23
CA SER A 16 3.62 -10.79 9.71
C SER A 16 2.86 -12.02 10.20
N GLN A 17 1.84 -11.83 11.04
CA GLN A 17 1.00 -12.92 11.56
C GLN A 17 0.34 -13.73 10.45
N LEU A 18 -0.22 -13.05 9.44
CA LEU A 18 -0.84 -13.72 8.30
C LEU A 18 0.20 -14.39 7.39
N THR A 19 1.35 -13.77 7.18
CA THR A 19 2.39 -14.35 6.30
C THR A 19 2.98 -15.62 6.91
N GLU A 20 3.22 -15.62 8.22
CA GLU A 20 3.78 -16.76 8.95
C GLU A 20 2.77 -17.90 9.09
N ASN A 21 1.49 -17.57 9.32
CA ASN A 21 0.43 -18.56 9.55
C ASN A 21 -0.60 -18.62 8.41
N TRP A 22 -0.18 -18.35 7.18
CA TRP A 22 -1.10 -18.14 6.04
C TRP A 22 -2.07 -19.31 5.76
N LEU A 23 -1.71 -20.53 6.17
CA LEU A 23 -2.56 -21.72 6.01
C LEU A 23 -3.45 -22.02 7.23
N TYR A 24 -3.12 -21.47 8.40
CA TYR A 24 -3.73 -21.82 9.69
C TYR A 24 -4.35 -20.62 10.43
N TRP A 25 -4.26 -19.41 9.88
CA TRP A 25 -4.71 -18.19 10.54
C TRP A 25 -6.21 -18.18 10.87
N ASP A 26 -7.01 -18.99 10.19
CA ASP A 26 -8.45 -19.13 10.38
C ASP A 26 -8.86 -20.39 11.14
N ILE A 27 -7.91 -21.27 11.52
CA ILE A 27 -8.20 -22.56 12.17
C ILE A 27 -8.45 -22.37 13.68
N ASP A 28 -7.71 -21.47 14.32
CA ASP A 28 -7.82 -21.21 15.75
C ASP A 28 -8.89 -20.14 16.10
N HIS A 29 -9.59 -19.63 15.08
CA HIS A 29 -10.60 -18.60 15.25
C HIS A 29 -11.98 -19.10 14.84
N PRO A 30 -12.99 -19.08 15.75
CA PRO A 30 -14.34 -19.50 15.41
C PRO A 30 -15.03 -18.54 14.44
N THR A 31 -14.50 -17.32 14.26
CA THR A 31 -15.05 -16.27 13.41
C THR A 31 -13.97 -15.56 12.61
N PHE A 32 -14.35 -14.98 11.47
CA PHE A 32 -13.46 -14.21 10.62
C PHE A 32 -12.93 -12.96 11.33
N ASN A 33 -11.60 -12.85 11.48
CA ASN A 33 -10.96 -11.73 12.15
C ASN A 33 -10.82 -10.51 11.21
N GLU A 34 -11.88 -9.69 11.14
CA GLU A 34 -11.97 -8.51 10.27
C GLU A 34 -10.81 -7.52 10.45
N THR A 35 -10.40 -7.24 11.69
CA THR A 35 -9.32 -6.28 11.98
C THR A 35 -7.97 -6.78 11.51
N LEU A 36 -7.70 -8.07 11.73
CA LEU A 36 -6.46 -8.71 11.29
C LEU A 36 -6.36 -8.71 9.74
N ILE A 37 -7.44 -9.09 9.06
CA ILE A 37 -7.46 -9.08 7.58
C ILE A 37 -7.36 -7.67 7.04
N ALA A 38 -8.09 -6.70 7.63
CA ALA A 38 -8.03 -5.32 7.21
C ALA A 38 -6.62 -4.72 7.33
N GLY A 39 -5.93 -4.98 8.45
CA GLY A 39 -4.55 -4.51 8.67
C GLY A 39 -3.55 -5.16 7.71
N CYS A 40 -3.68 -6.46 7.46
CA CYS A 40 -2.85 -7.14 6.46
C CYS A 40 -3.11 -6.58 5.04
N ALA A 41 -4.38 -6.35 4.69
CA ALA A 41 -4.76 -5.83 3.39
C ALA A 41 -4.24 -4.41 3.14
N SER A 42 -4.31 -3.51 4.13
CA SER A 42 -3.75 -2.16 3.99
C SER A 42 -2.22 -2.19 3.87
N TYR A 43 -1.53 -3.05 4.62
CA TYR A 43 -0.10 -3.29 4.46
C TYR A 43 0.24 -3.79 3.05
N GLN A 44 -0.45 -4.82 2.56
CA GLN A 44 -0.22 -5.37 1.22
C GLN A 44 -0.49 -4.35 0.13
N ALA A 45 -1.54 -3.53 0.27
CA ALA A 45 -1.87 -2.48 -0.70
C ALA A 45 -0.75 -1.45 -0.83
N ILE A 46 -0.23 -0.96 0.29
CA ILE A 46 0.90 -0.02 0.31
C ILE A 46 2.14 -0.70 -0.24
N ASN A 47 2.46 -1.92 0.19
CA ASN A 47 3.63 -2.65 -0.28
C ASN A 47 3.58 -2.88 -1.82
N ARG A 48 2.44 -3.32 -2.35
CA ARG A 48 2.21 -3.54 -3.79
C ARG A 48 2.39 -2.24 -4.59
N TYR A 49 1.90 -1.12 -4.05
CA TYR A 49 2.14 0.18 -4.66
C TYR A 49 3.62 0.56 -4.59
N LEU A 50 4.33 0.33 -3.48
CA LEU A 50 5.76 0.65 -3.36
C LEU A 50 6.62 -0.13 -4.35
N THR A 51 6.29 -1.38 -4.62
CA THR A 51 6.99 -2.22 -5.60
C THR A 51 6.61 -1.90 -7.04
N GLY A 52 5.57 -1.08 -7.27
CA GLY A 52 5.03 -0.80 -8.60
C GLY A 52 4.29 -1.99 -9.23
N SER A 53 3.92 -2.98 -8.43
CA SER A 53 3.24 -4.19 -8.90
C SER A 53 1.83 -3.84 -9.39
N ASP A 54 1.53 -4.17 -10.64
CA ASP A 54 0.25 -3.90 -11.30
C ASP A 54 -0.11 -2.41 -11.40
N LEU A 55 0.90 -1.54 -11.46
CA LEU A 55 0.73 -0.09 -11.64
C LEU A 55 0.89 0.29 -13.12
N PHE A 56 -0.21 0.23 -13.87
CA PHE A 56 -0.22 0.63 -15.29
C PHE A 56 -0.47 2.13 -15.48
N ILE A 57 -1.20 2.76 -14.55
CA ILE A 57 -1.52 4.19 -14.57
C ILE A 57 -1.03 4.79 -13.26
N VAL A 58 -0.06 5.70 -13.36
CA VAL A 58 0.50 6.40 -12.19
C VAL A 58 -0.50 7.46 -11.71
N PRO A 59 -0.89 7.45 -10.43
CA PRO A 59 -1.78 8.47 -9.89
C PRO A 59 -1.11 9.83 -9.90
N ARG A 60 -1.86 10.89 -10.21
CA ARG A 60 -1.40 12.28 -10.23
C ARG A 60 -1.95 13.10 -9.07
N SER A 61 -2.94 12.57 -8.37
CA SER A 61 -3.59 13.21 -7.24
C SER A 61 -3.70 12.26 -6.05
N ARG A 62 -3.87 12.83 -4.85
CA ARG A 62 -4.18 12.09 -3.63
C ARG A 62 -5.38 11.15 -3.83
N THR A 63 -6.46 11.64 -4.45
CA THR A 63 -7.70 10.88 -4.63
C THR A 63 -7.50 9.66 -5.54
N GLU A 64 -6.71 9.82 -6.60
CA GLU A 64 -6.35 8.70 -7.49
C GLU A 64 -5.46 7.68 -6.78
N LEU A 65 -4.47 8.15 -6.03
CA LEU A 65 -3.60 7.30 -5.22
C LEU A 65 -4.42 6.49 -4.20
N GLU A 66 -5.29 7.17 -3.47
CA GLU A 66 -6.19 6.54 -2.51
C GLU A 66 -7.07 5.49 -3.20
N ARG A 67 -7.68 5.81 -4.35
CA ARG A 67 -8.51 4.86 -5.11
C ARG A 67 -7.74 3.60 -5.53
N ILE A 68 -6.48 3.74 -5.96
CA ILE A 68 -5.63 2.59 -6.32
C ILE A 68 -5.34 1.72 -5.10
N LEU A 69 -4.95 2.34 -3.98
CA LEU A 69 -4.66 1.63 -2.74
C LEU A 69 -5.89 0.90 -2.19
N ARG A 70 -7.07 1.53 -2.24
CA ARG A 70 -8.34 0.89 -1.84
C ARG A 70 -8.62 -0.35 -2.69
N ARG A 71 -8.45 -0.26 -4.02
CA ARG A 71 -8.61 -1.42 -4.92
C ARG A 71 -7.67 -2.56 -4.53
N TYR A 72 -6.38 -2.27 -4.31
CA TYR A 72 -5.43 -3.30 -3.90
C TYR A 72 -5.80 -3.93 -2.55
N ALA A 73 -6.26 -3.14 -1.58
CA ALA A 73 -6.72 -3.68 -0.30
C ALA A 73 -7.97 -4.55 -0.46
N HIS A 74 -8.94 -4.14 -1.27
CA HIS A 74 -10.14 -4.94 -1.55
C HIS A 74 -9.79 -6.26 -2.23
N ASP A 75 -8.86 -6.26 -3.19
CA ASP A 75 -8.35 -7.49 -3.80
C ASP A 75 -7.77 -8.45 -2.74
N SER A 76 -6.94 -7.93 -1.82
CA SER A 76 -6.37 -8.71 -0.72
C SER A 76 -7.44 -9.25 0.23
N ILE A 77 -8.46 -8.46 0.56
CA ILE A 77 -9.60 -8.88 1.39
C ILE A 77 -10.40 -9.98 0.70
N HIS A 78 -10.70 -9.81 -0.59
CA HIS A 78 -11.38 -10.84 -1.38
C HIS A 78 -10.60 -12.15 -1.38
N ASN A 79 -9.28 -12.08 -1.60
CA ASN A 79 -8.42 -13.26 -1.58
C ASN A 79 -8.40 -13.95 -0.21
N ALA A 80 -8.41 -13.18 0.88
CA ALA A 80 -8.47 -13.73 2.23
C ALA A 80 -9.82 -14.41 2.51
N ILE A 81 -10.93 -13.78 2.14
CA ILE A 81 -12.29 -14.34 2.32
C ILE A 81 -12.48 -15.60 1.49
N SER A 82 -12.05 -15.61 0.23
CA SER A 82 -12.16 -16.78 -0.65
C SER A 82 -11.36 -17.99 -0.14
N ARG A 83 -10.35 -17.76 0.71
CA ARG A 83 -9.53 -18.82 1.31
C ARG A 83 -9.99 -19.22 2.71
N SER A 84 -10.61 -18.28 3.44
CA SER A 84 -11.13 -18.50 4.78
C SER A 84 -12.19 -19.60 4.78
N ARG A 85 -12.06 -20.54 5.72
CA ARG A 85 -13.08 -21.55 6.05
C ARG A 85 -14.10 -21.04 7.06
N SER A 86 -13.78 -19.94 7.75
CA SER A 86 -14.70 -19.27 8.67
C SER A 86 -15.83 -18.56 7.92
N SER A 87 -17.04 -18.61 8.47
CA SER A 87 -18.18 -17.87 7.96
C SER A 87 -17.99 -16.37 8.16
N LEU A 88 -18.26 -15.60 7.11
CA LEU A 88 -18.28 -14.15 7.19
C LEU A 88 -19.65 -13.68 7.67
N GLU A 89 -19.67 -12.95 8.78
CA GLU A 89 -20.88 -12.35 9.32
C GLU A 89 -21.48 -11.32 8.35
N LEU A 90 -22.79 -11.08 8.46
CA LEU A 90 -23.46 -10.06 7.65
C LEU A 90 -22.78 -8.69 7.83
N GLY A 91 -22.42 -8.07 6.71
CA GLY A 91 -21.69 -6.80 6.69
C GLY A 91 -20.19 -6.90 7.01
N GLY A 92 -19.66 -8.08 7.31
CA GLY A 92 -18.24 -8.26 7.67
C GLY A 92 -17.28 -7.88 6.55
N TYR A 93 -17.67 -8.14 5.30
CA TYR A 93 -16.91 -7.65 4.13
C TYR A 93 -16.80 -6.12 4.14
N SER A 94 -17.93 -5.43 4.31
CA SER A 94 -17.96 -3.96 4.30
C SER A 94 -17.19 -3.36 5.47
N ARG A 95 -17.29 -3.95 6.67
CA ARG A 95 -16.50 -3.53 7.85
C ARG A 95 -15.00 -3.70 7.63
N THR A 96 -14.60 -4.86 7.10
CA THR A 96 -13.19 -5.15 6.78
C THR A 96 -12.64 -4.14 5.77
N CYS A 97 -13.39 -3.85 4.70
CA CYS A 97 -13.00 -2.82 3.74
C CYS A 97 -12.86 -1.45 4.39
N HIS A 98 -13.84 -1.01 5.19
CA HIS A 98 -13.76 0.28 5.88
C HIS A 98 -12.52 0.39 6.78
N LEU A 99 -12.22 -0.64 7.57
CA LEU A 99 -11.03 -0.67 8.43
C LEU A 99 -9.73 -0.54 7.63
N ALA A 100 -9.62 -1.24 6.49
CA ALA A 100 -8.45 -1.16 5.62
C ALA A 100 -8.33 0.23 4.97
N GLU A 101 -9.45 0.79 4.53
CA GLU A 101 -9.52 2.13 3.94
C GLU A 101 -9.14 3.22 4.95
N ASP A 102 -9.56 3.10 6.20
CA ASP A 102 -9.21 4.02 7.27
C ASP A 102 -7.70 3.98 7.57
N SER A 103 -7.12 2.78 7.65
CA SER A 103 -5.67 2.59 7.78
C SER A 103 -4.90 3.24 6.63
N ILE A 104 -5.32 3.01 5.38
CA ILE A 104 -4.74 3.67 4.20
C ILE A 104 -4.85 5.19 4.31
N ARG A 105 -6.03 5.71 4.68
CA ARG A 105 -6.26 7.15 4.80
C ARG A 105 -5.37 7.78 5.86
N ASN A 106 -5.14 7.08 6.97
CA ASN A 106 -4.23 7.51 8.03
C ASN A 106 -2.79 7.62 7.51
N VAL A 107 -2.31 6.62 6.76
CA VAL A 107 -0.98 6.67 6.11
C VAL A 107 -0.89 7.87 5.16
N LEU A 108 -1.90 8.09 4.32
CA LEU A 108 -1.91 9.21 3.37
C LEU A 108 -2.00 10.58 4.05
N ASN A 109 -2.71 10.68 5.17
CA ASN A 109 -2.84 11.93 5.93
C ASN A 109 -1.59 12.24 6.77
N THR A 110 -0.63 11.32 6.89
CA THR A 110 0.56 11.49 7.73
C THR A 110 1.69 12.15 6.95
N GLY A 111 2.13 13.32 7.42
CA GLY A 111 3.29 14.03 6.88
C GLY A 111 3.19 14.33 5.38
N ASP A 112 4.27 14.08 4.65
CA ASP A 112 4.42 14.25 3.21
C ASP A 112 4.29 12.93 2.43
N ASN A 113 3.62 11.93 3.02
CA ASN A 113 3.50 10.59 2.43
C ASN A 113 2.85 10.62 1.04
N VAL A 114 1.82 11.43 0.83
CA VAL A 114 1.17 11.57 -0.49
C VAL A 114 2.17 12.08 -1.53
N ALA A 115 2.92 13.15 -1.23
CA ALA A 115 3.89 13.70 -2.16
C ALA A 115 4.99 12.66 -2.49
N THR A 116 5.45 11.94 -1.48
CA THR A 116 6.45 10.87 -1.64
C THR A 116 5.93 9.73 -2.51
N LEU A 117 4.70 9.26 -2.27
CA LEU A 117 4.08 8.15 -3.02
C LEU A 117 3.76 8.54 -4.46
N LEU A 118 3.35 9.78 -4.71
CA LEU A 118 3.13 10.29 -6.08
C LEU A 118 4.46 10.44 -6.84
N ALA A 119 5.52 10.87 -6.17
CA ALA A 119 6.84 11.02 -6.78
C ALA A 119 7.52 9.68 -7.08
N LEU A 120 7.15 8.60 -6.37
CA LEU A 120 7.81 7.30 -6.43
C LEU A 120 7.88 6.71 -7.85
N HIS A 121 6.78 6.81 -8.60
CA HIS A 121 6.64 6.22 -9.94
C HIS A 121 6.61 7.27 -11.04
N CYS A 122 6.88 8.53 -10.70
CA CYS A 122 6.95 9.59 -11.70
C CYS A 122 8.27 9.41 -12.47
N PRO A 123 8.24 9.25 -13.81
CA PRO A 123 9.45 9.13 -14.59
C PRO A 123 10.32 10.38 -14.37
N ALA A 124 11.56 10.18 -13.93
CA ALA A 124 12.50 11.27 -13.78
C ALA A 124 12.68 11.94 -15.14
N ASP A 125 12.40 13.24 -15.22
CA ASP A 125 12.64 14.02 -16.42
C ASP A 125 14.14 13.89 -16.79
N PRO A 126 14.48 13.27 -17.93
CA PRO A 126 15.87 13.06 -18.33
C PRO A 126 16.63 14.38 -18.49
N THR A 127 15.94 15.51 -18.62
CA THR A 127 16.57 16.83 -18.74
C THR A 127 17.17 17.35 -17.42
N ARG A 128 16.77 16.81 -16.25
CA ARG A 128 17.33 17.22 -14.95
C ARG A 128 18.69 16.59 -14.61
N ARG A 129 19.14 15.57 -15.35
CA ARG A 129 20.44 14.91 -15.11
C ARG A 129 21.64 15.58 -15.79
N ASN A 130 21.43 16.50 -16.74
CA ASN A 130 22.51 17.17 -17.49
C ASN A 130 22.71 18.65 -17.10
N LYS A 131 22.96 18.92 -15.82
CA LYS A 131 23.71 20.13 -15.40
C LYS A 131 25.11 19.75 -14.94
N GLY A 132 25.75 18.82 -15.65
CA GLY A 132 27.19 18.63 -15.63
C GLY A 132 27.83 19.64 -16.57
N TYR A 133 28.45 20.67 -15.98
CA TYR A 133 29.48 21.55 -16.55
C TYR A 133 29.84 21.30 -18.04
N SER A 134 29.32 22.12 -18.95
CA SER A 134 29.96 22.30 -20.26
C SER A 134 31.03 23.39 -20.12
N PRO A 135 32.33 23.10 -20.27
CA PRO A 135 33.35 24.13 -20.24
C PRO A 135 33.15 25.06 -21.43
N SER A 136 33.06 26.36 -21.15
CA SER A 136 32.97 27.38 -22.20
C SER A 136 34.27 27.35 -23.04
N PRO A 137 34.19 27.45 -24.38
CA PRO A 137 35.39 27.51 -25.21
C PRO A 137 36.15 28.80 -24.93
N ILE A 138 37.46 28.66 -24.70
CA ILE A 138 38.40 29.77 -24.54
C ILE A 138 38.44 30.54 -25.85
N LYS A 139 38.07 31.82 -25.83
CA LYS A 139 38.32 32.74 -26.94
C LYS A 139 39.80 33.13 -26.91
N THR A 140 40.57 32.65 -27.87
CA THR A 140 41.89 33.20 -28.19
C THR A 140 41.71 34.47 -29.02
N ASN A 141 42.26 35.58 -28.53
CA ASN A 141 42.44 36.83 -29.27
C ASN A 141 43.54 36.68 -30.33
#